data_AF-A0A843BRV3-F1
#
_entry.id   AF-A0A843BRV3-F1
#
_cell.length_a   1.000
_cell.length_b   1.000
_cell.length_c   1.000
_cell.angle_alpha   90.00
_cell.angle_beta   90.00
_cell.angle_gamma   90.00
#
_symmetry.space_group_name_H-M   'P 1'
#
loop_
_entity.id
_entity.type
_entity.pdbx_description
1 polymer ?
#
loop_
_entity_poly.entity_id
_entity_poly.type
_entity_poly.pdbx_seq_one_letter_code
_entity_poly.pdbx_strand_id
1 'polypeptide(L)'
;MANRTFHVSMGILLGAIYIPIDIIVINENLNATYLWQTWMVWIIAFLLSILGSEAPDFDILYSFMSHRDIVSHSAIYPGLLFAVGFWWKFTINHALVSAFIPFMIAYSSHLFLDYFPNIDMRKLRDGQLRIKEKKGTFLMHVPFIYKNREGKIRRTLDVKGTERWLLINSFLCFAMAMLLAFARYYATLPAMVF
;
A
#
# COMPACT_ATOMS: atom_id res chain seq x y z
N MET A 1 -6.41 10.82 11.70
CA MET A 1 -5.20 10.97 10.90
C MET A 1 -4.14 10.15 11.59
N ALA A 2 -3.96 8.92 11.12
CA ALA A 2 -2.80 8.16 11.53
C ALA A 2 -1.56 9.02 11.23
N ASN A 3 -0.61 9.01 12.17
CA ASN A 3 0.56 9.87 12.05
C ASN A 3 1.31 9.45 10.79
N ARG A 4 1.71 10.38 9.91
CA ARG A 4 2.55 10.09 8.75
C ARG A 4 3.77 9.24 9.13
N THR A 5 4.38 9.54 10.28
CA THR A 5 5.47 8.73 10.84
C THR A 5 5.07 7.26 11.02
N PHE A 6 3.82 6.99 11.40
CA PHE A 6 3.29 5.65 11.58
C PHE A 6 3.08 4.92 10.24
N HIS A 7 2.59 5.62 9.20
CA HIS A 7 2.50 5.06 7.85
C HIS A 7 3.88 4.68 7.31
N VAL A 8 4.85 5.59 7.35
CA VAL A 8 6.24 5.31 6.95
C VAL A 8 6.83 4.16 7.77
N SER A 9 6.65 4.18 9.09
CA SER A 9 7.16 3.12 9.98
C SER A 9 6.56 1.77 9.64
N MET A 10 5.27 1.72 9.27
CA MET A 10 4.61 0.50 8.81
C MET A 10 5.20 0.01 7.49
N GLY A 11 5.45 0.91 6.52
CA GLY A 11 6.14 0.57 5.27
C GLY A 11 7.53 0.00 5.49
N ILE A 12 8.33 0.60 6.37
CA ILE A 12 9.66 0.10 6.77
C ILE A 12 9.55 -1.29 7.40
N LEU A 13 8.65 -1.45 8.38
CA LEU A 13 8.44 -2.71 9.09
C LEU A 13 8.02 -3.82 8.13
N LEU A 14 7.06 -3.56 7.25
CA LEU A 14 6.58 -4.52 6.26
C LEU A 14 7.68 -4.93 5.28
N GLY A 15 8.49 -3.98 4.80
CA GLY A 15 9.63 -4.29 3.94
C GLY A 15 10.68 -5.13 4.65
N ALA A 16 11.00 -4.77 5.90
CA ALA A 16 11.97 -5.48 6.74
C ALA A 16 11.53 -6.91 7.11
N ILE A 17 10.22 -7.18 7.16
CA ILE A 17 9.66 -8.52 7.39
C ILE A 17 9.59 -9.30 6.07
N TYR A 18 9.08 -8.67 5.00
CA TYR A 18 8.84 -9.33 3.73
C TYR A 18 10.13 -9.84 3.08
N ILE A 19 11.18 -9.01 3.03
CA ILE A 19 12.41 -9.34 2.30
C ILE A 19 13.11 -10.60 2.85
N PRO A 20 13.32 -10.76 4.18
CA PRO A 20 13.88 -11.99 4.72
C PRO A 20 13.02 -13.21 4.42
N ILE A 21 11.68 -13.10 4.53
CA ILE A 21 10.78 -14.20 4.20
C ILE A 21 10.93 -14.59 2.74
N ASP A 22 10.94 -13.61 1.83
CA ASP A 22 11.08 -13.84 0.39
C ASP A 22 12.40 -14.54 0.05
N ILE A 23 13.50 -14.09 0.66
CA ILE A 23 14.83 -14.68 0.52
C ILE A 23 14.81 -16.14 1.00
N ILE A 24 14.25 -16.42 2.18
CA ILE A 24 14.23 -17.76 2.77
C ILE A 24 13.36 -18.71 1.93
N VAL A 25 12.18 -18.26 1.51
CA VAL A 25 11.21 -19.10 0.77
C VAL A 25 11.72 -19.46 -0.61
N ILE A 26 12.43 -18.55 -1.28
CA ILE A 26 12.88 -18.77 -2.67
C ILE A 26 14.24 -19.42 -2.71
N ASN A 27 15.10 -19.01 -1.79
CA ASN A 27 16.44 -19.51 -1.72
C ASN A 27 16.47 -20.62 -0.68
N GLU A 28 15.83 -21.74 -1.00
CA GLU A 28 15.74 -22.95 -0.15
C GLU A 28 17.10 -23.42 0.42
N ASN A 29 18.24 -22.86 -0.04
CA ASN A 29 19.59 -23.09 0.48
C ASN A 29 20.49 -21.82 0.59
N LEU A 30 19.94 -20.61 0.57
CA LEU A 30 20.73 -19.34 0.63
C LEU A 30 21.90 -19.28 -0.37
N ASN A 31 21.71 -19.77 -1.59
CA ASN A 31 22.66 -19.68 -2.69
C ASN A 31 23.16 -18.24 -2.88
N ALA A 32 24.45 -18.04 -2.61
CA ALA A 32 25.11 -16.74 -2.66
C ALA A 32 25.10 -16.11 -4.06
N THR A 33 25.21 -16.91 -5.12
CA THR A 33 25.16 -16.43 -6.50
C THR A 33 23.80 -15.83 -6.82
N TYR A 34 22.71 -16.50 -6.41
CA TYR A 34 21.36 -15.97 -6.59
C TYR A 34 21.16 -14.65 -5.83
N LEU A 35 21.62 -14.58 -4.57
CA LEU A 35 21.54 -13.35 -3.77
C LEU A 35 22.33 -12.20 -4.42
N TRP A 36 23.52 -12.49 -4.93
CA TRP A 36 24.35 -11.50 -5.64
C TRP A 36 23.73 -11.02 -6.96
N GLN A 37 22.94 -11.84 -7.63
CA GLN A 37 22.25 -11.45 -8.86
C GLN A 37 20.94 -10.68 -8.58
N THR A 38 20.33 -10.88 -7.40
CA THR A 38 18.99 -10.36 -7.09
C THR A 38 18.94 -9.29 -6.00
N TRP A 39 20.05 -8.94 -5.33
CA TRP A 39 20.03 -7.97 -4.22
C TRP A 39 19.41 -6.60 -4.57
N MET A 40 19.60 -6.12 -5.80
CA MET A 40 18.98 -4.86 -6.24
C MET A 40 17.45 -4.93 -6.23
N VAL A 41 16.88 -6.09 -6.55
CA VAL A 41 15.43 -6.31 -6.49
C VAL A 41 14.94 -6.14 -5.05
N TRP A 42 15.68 -6.63 -4.05
CA TRP A 42 15.31 -6.48 -2.64
C TRP A 42 15.36 -5.03 -2.17
N ILE A 43 16.35 -4.27 -2.64
CA ILE A 43 16.40 -2.83 -2.37
C ILE A 43 15.19 -2.13 -2.99
N ILE A 44 14.87 -2.43 -4.25
CA ILE A 44 13.70 -1.86 -4.93
C ILE A 44 12.42 -2.25 -4.17
N ALA A 45 12.29 -3.52 -3.75
CA ALA A 45 11.17 -4.01 -2.96
C ALA A 45 11.02 -3.25 -1.63
N PHE A 46 12.13 -2.98 -0.95
CA PHE A 46 12.14 -2.18 0.28
C PHE A 46 11.68 -0.74 0.04
N LEU A 47 12.23 -0.08 -0.97
CA LEU A 47 11.86 1.28 -1.35
C LEU A 47 10.39 1.36 -1.79
N LEU A 48 9.92 0.36 -2.51
CA LEU A 48 8.53 0.24 -2.93
C LEU A 48 7.58 -0.03 -1.75
N SER A 49 8.03 -0.69 -0.68
CA SER A 49 7.25 -0.80 0.56
C SER A 49 7.03 0.59 1.20
N ILE A 50 8.10 1.39 1.28
CA ILE A 50 8.00 2.76 1.80
C ILE A 50 7.10 3.60 0.89
N LEU A 51 7.31 3.53 -0.43
CA LEU A 51 6.51 4.23 -1.41
C LEU A 51 5.03 3.84 -1.31
N GLY A 52 4.72 2.55 -1.23
CA GLY A 52 3.36 2.05 -1.09
C GLY A 52 2.67 2.58 0.16
N SER A 53 3.40 2.67 1.28
CA SER A 53 2.88 3.22 2.53
C SER A 53 2.59 4.73 2.49
N GLU A 54 3.18 5.48 1.56
CA GLU A 54 3.02 6.93 1.45
C GLU A 54 2.23 7.35 0.20
N ALA A 55 2.10 6.48 -0.80
CA ALA A 55 1.50 6.81 -2.09
C ALA A 55 0.07 7.37 -1.99
N PRO A 56 -0.83 6.90 -1.09
CA PRO A 56 -2.13 7.54 -0.92
C PRO A 56 -2.07 9.01 -0.49
N ASP A 57 -1.02 9.39 0.24
CA ASP A 57 -0.79 10.74 0.77
C ASP A 57 0.05 11.63 -0.15
N PHE A 58 0.41 11.17 -1.36
CA PHE A 58 1.13 12.00 -2.33
C PHE A 58 0.31 13.20 -2.80
N ASP A 59 -1.01 13.14 -2.66
CA ASP A 59 -1.91 14.27 -2.86
C ASP A 59 -1.59 15.47 -1.94
N ILE A 60 -1.04 15.23 -0.75
CA ILE A 60 -0.58 16.28 0.18
C ILE A 60 0.62 17.04 -0.39
N LEU A 61 1.55 16.35 -1.03
CA LEU A 61 2.85 16.92 -1.44
C LEU A 61 2.73 17.86 -2.63
N TYR A 62 1.81 17.58 -3.55
CA TYR A 62 1.80 18.23 -4.86
C TYR A 62 0.55 19.09 -5.12
N SER A 63 -0.35 19.22 -4.14
CA SER A 63 -1.52 20.13 -4.13
C SER A 63 -2.46 20.10 -5.36
N PHE A 64 -2.27 19.17 -6.30
CA PHE A 64 -3.09 18.99 -7.50
C PHE A 64 -4.38 18.19 -7.22
N MET A 65 -4.41 17.46 -6.11
CA MET A 65 -5.57 16.75 -5.59
C MET A 65 -5.77 17.14 -4.14
N SER A 66 -6.99 17.05 -3.62
CA SER A 66 -7.12 17.16 -2.19
C SER A 66 -6.71 15.90 -1.51
N HIS A 67 -6.01 16.08 -0.39
CA HIS A 67 -5.82 15.03 0.60
C HIS A 67 -7.07 14.18 0.81
N ARG A 68 -6.94 12.85 0.69
CA ARG A 68 -8.00 11.83 0.74
C ARG A 68 -8.95 11.87 -0.44
N ASP A 69 -8.38 11.92 -1.63
CA ASP A 69 -9.14 11.69 -2.83
C ASP A 69 -9.49 10.19 -2.98
N ILE A 70 -10.70 9.88 -3.46
CA ILE A 70 -11.09 8.49 -3.70
C ILE A 70 -10.13 7.80 -4.67
N VAL A 71 -9.50 8.53 -5.60
CA VAL A 71 -8.55 7.98 -6.58
C VAL A 71 -7.23 7.66 -5.90
N SER A 72 -6.65 8.58 -5.13
CA SER A 72 -5.40 8.35 -4.38
C SER A 72 -5.55 7.25 -3.33
N HIS A 73 -6.78 7.00 -2.87
CA HIS A 73 -7.13 5.93 -1.91
C HIS A 73 -7.91 4.79 -2.55
N SER A 74 -7.68 4.52 -3.84
CA SER A 74 -8.30 3.42 -4.57
C SER A 74 -7.31 2.29 -4.84
N ALA A 75 -7.85 1.09 -5.08
CA ALA A 75 -7.09 -0.04 -5.60
C ALA A 75 -6.69 0.12 -7.08
N ILE A 76 -6.99 1.25 -7.74
CA ILE A 76 -6.67 1.46 -9.16
C ILE A 76 -5.16 1.50 -9.38
N TYR A 77 -4.40 2.29 -8.60
CA TYR A 77 -2.94 2.37 -8.78
C TYR A 77 -2.24 1.04 -8.47
N PRO A 78 -2.53 0.36 -7.33
CA PRO A 78 -2.04 -0.99 -7.11
C PRO A 78 -2.50 -1.99 -8.18
N GLY A 79 -3.71 -1.82 -8.72
CA GLY A 79 -4.25 -2.66 -9.79
C GLY A 79 -3.49 -2.56 -11.11
N LEU A 80 -3.02 -1.36 -11.48
CA LEU A 80 -2.14 -1.19 -12.65
C LEU A 80 -0.80 -1.89 -12.43
N LEU A 81 -0.20 -1.75 -11.25
CA LEU A 81 1.04 -2.46 -10.90
C LEU A 81 0.82 -3.99 -10.83
N PHE A 82 -0.35 -4.43 -10.37
CA PHE A 82 -0.75 -5.83 -10.38
C PHE A 82 -0.80 -6.37 -11.81
N ALA A 83 -1.44 -5.66 -12.73
CA ALA A 83 -1.51 -6.07 -14.13
C ALA A 83 -0.12 -6.18 -14.76
N VAL A 84 0.76 -5.20 -14.50
CA VAL A 84 2.17 -5.22 -14.96
C VAL A 84 2.94 -6.40 -14.34
N GLY A 85 2.85 -6.59 -13.03
CA GLY A 85 3.52 -7.69 -12.33
C GLY A 85 3.03 -9.07 -12.78
N PHE A 86 1.72 -9.21 -12.98
CA PHE A 86 1.10 -10.42 -13.49
C PHE A 86 1.55 -10.72 -14.92
N TRP A 87 1.63 -9.69 -15.79
CA TRP A 87 2.18 -9.82 -17.14
C TRP A 87 3.66 -10.25 -17.12
N TRP A 88 4.50 -9.58 -16.32
CA TRP A 88 5.94 -9.88 -16.23
C TRP A 88 6.27 -11.27 -15.71
N LYS A 89 5.38 -11.87 -14.92
CA LYS A 89 5.51 -13.27 -14.54
C LYS A 89 5.59 -14.20 -15.76
N PHE A 90 4.86 -13.89 -16.84
CA PHE A 90 4.82 -14.72 -18.04
C PHE A 90 5.90 -14.39 -19.07
N THR A 91 6.69 -13.33 -18.85
CA THR A 91 7.71 -12.91 -19.82
C THR A 91 9.11 -13.34 -19.40
N ILE A 92 9.83 -12.54 -18.60
CA ILE A 92 11.30 -12.64 -18.53
C ILE A 92 11.86 -12.50 -17.10
N ASN A 93 11.17 -11.87 -16.14
CA ASN A 93 11.80 -11.55 -14.85
C ASN A 93 10.84 -11.68 -13.65
N HIS A 94 10.58 -12.93 -13.24
CA HIS A 94 9.79 -13.25 -12.05
C HIS A 94 10.38 -12.66 -10.76
N ALA A 95 11.68 -12.32 -10.72
CA ALA A 95 12.27 -11.61 -9.59
C ALA A 95 11.76 -10.15 -9.49
N LEU A 96 11.35 -9.49 -10.59
CA LEU A 96 10.75 -8.15 -10.47
C LEU A 96 9.35 -8.18 -9.85
N VAL A 97 8.62 -9.30 -9.94
CA VAL A 97 7.31 -9.49 -9.31
C VAL A 97 7.38 -9.30 -7.79
N SER A 98 8.50 -9.73 -7.19
CA SER A 98 8.82 -9.56 -5.78
C SER A 98 8.78 -8.14 -5.28
N ALA A 99 9.13 -7.19 -6.15
CA ALA A 99 9.22 -5.79 -5.77
C ALA A 99 7.83 -5.16 -5.62
N PHE A 100 6.83 -5.69 -6.33
CA PHE A 100 5.46 -5.16 -6.30
C PHE A 100 4.60 -5.69 -5.16
N ILE A 101 4.89 -6.89 -4.66
CA ILE A 101 4.17 -7.49 -3.52
C ILE A 101 4.22 -6.57 -2.28
N PRO A 102 5.40 -6.13 -1.78
CA PRO A 102 5.46 -5.29 -0.59
C PRO A 102 4.87 -3.90 -0.81
N PHE A 103 4.91 -3.35 -2.04
CA PHE A 103 4.17 -2.13 -2.38
C PHE A 103 2.68 -2.27 -2.07
N MET A 104 2.04 -3.34 -2.58
CA MET A 104 0.60 -3.55 -2.41
C MET A 104 0.22 -3.84 -0.95
N ILE A 105 1.05 -4.60 -0.23
CA ILE A 105 0.85 -4.84 1.21
C ILE A 105 0.96 -3.52 1.98
N ALA A 106 1.99 -2.72 1.71
CA ALA A 106 2.18 -1.43 2.36
C ALA A 106 1.07 -0.42 2.03
N TYR A 107 0.65 -0.36 0.77
CA TYR A 107 -0.48 0.47 0.32
C TYR A 107 -1.79 0.03 0.98
N SER A 108 -2.06 -1.28 1.03
CA SER A 108 -3.19 -1.83 1.76
C SER A 108 -3.14 -1.46 3.24
N SER A 109 -1.96 -1.54 3.87
CA SER A 109 -1.78 -1.18 5.27
C SER A 109 -2.08 0.29 5.51
N HIS A 110 -1.67 1.18 4.60
CA HIS A 110 -2.02 2.60 4.68
C HIS A 110 -3.53 2.79 4.71
N LEU A 111 -4.25 2.24 3.72
CA LEU A 111 -5.70 2.35 3.64
C LEU A 111 -6.40 1.76 4.87
N PHE A 112 -5.90 0.64 5.38
CA PHE A 112 -6.43 0.01 6.59
C PHE A 112 -6.18 0.84 7.84
N LEU A 113 -5.00 1.44 7.99
CA LEU A 113 -4.72 2.36 9.11
C LEU A 113 -5.61 3.59 9.04
N ASP A 114 -5.93 4.03 7.84
CA ASP A 114 -6.81 5.16 7.60
C ASP A 114 -8.27 4.88 7.96
N TYR A 115 -8.69 3.61 7.93
CA TYR A 115 -10.01 3.16 8.41
C TYR A 115 -10.20 3.36 9.93
N PHE A 116 -9.11 3.36 10.70
CA PHE A 116 -9.09 3.60 12.14
C PHE A 116 -8.56 5.01 12.46
N PRO A 117 -9.29 6.09 12.12
CA PRO A 117 -8.80 7.44 12.34
C PRO A 117 -8.63 7.71 13.83
N ASN A 118 -7.38 7.98 14.22
CA ASN A 118 -7.00 8.55 15.51
C ASN A 118 -7.39 7.73 16.75
N ILE A 119 -6.72 6.59 16.93
CA ILE A 119 -6.32 6.20 18.28
C ILE A 119 -5.26 7.22 18.71
N ASP A 120 -5.60 8.12 19.64
CA ASP A 120 -4.63 9.03 20.24
C ASP A 120 -3.71 8.21 21.14
N MET A 121 -2.60 7.71 20.58
CA MET A 121 -1.64 6.85 21.29
C MET A 121 -1.08 7.51 22.56
N ARG A 122 -1.08 8.85 22.63
CA ARG A 122 -0.69 9.58 23.84
C ARG A 122 -1.71 9.36 24.95
N LYS A 123 -3.00 9.42 24.63
CA LYS A 123 -4.08 9.14 25.59
C LYS A 123 -4.24 7.65 25.89
N LEU A 124 -3.84 6.79 24.95
CA LEU A 124 -3.75 5.34 25.17
C LEU A 124 -2.73 5.02 26.28
N ARG A 125 -1.58 5.70 26.28
CA ARG A 125 -0.56 5.60 27.33
C ARG A 125 -1.10 5.99 28.71
N ASP A 126 -2.04 6.93 28.74
CA ASP A 126 -2.69 7.42 29.97
C ASP A 126 -3.94 6.60 30.35
N GLY A 127 -4.18 5.45 29.69
CA GLY A 127 -5.33 4.58 29.95
C GLY A 127 -6.68 5.12 29.47
N GLN A 128 -6.70 6.24 28.74
CA GLN A 128 -7.91 6.86 28.21
C GLN A 128 -8.04 6.63 26.70
N LEU A 129 -8.66 5.51 26.32
CA LEU A 129 -8.97 5.19 24.94
C LEU A 129 -10.14 6.06 24.45
N ARG A 130 -9.84 7.28 24.01
CA ARG A 130 -10.84 8.17 23.37
C ARG A 130 -10.72 8.05 21.86
N ILE A 131 -11.64 7.32 21.24
CA ILE A 131 -11.84 7.32 19.79
C ILE A 131 -12.34 8.71 19.40
N LYS A 132 -11.54 9.48 18.66
CA LYS A 132 -12.01 10.77 18.14
C LYS A 132 -13.14 10.52 17.14
N GLU A 133 -14.17 11.36 17.18
CA GLU A 133 -15.26 11.28 16.21
C GLU A 133 -14.73 11.36 14.76
N LYS A 134 -15.18 10.45 13.91
CA LYS A 134 -14.84 10.41 12.48
C LYS A 134 -15.52 11.57 11.75
N LYS A 135 -14.92 12.76 11.79
CA LYS A 135 -15.45 13.99 11.14
C LYS A 135 -14.36 14.74 10.38
N GLY A 136 -14.76 15.57 9.42
CA GLY A 136 -13.86 16.48 8.71
C GLY A 136 -12.83 15.74 7.86
N THR A 137 -11.56 15.80 8.27
CA THR A 137 -10.39 15.28 7.53
C THR A 137 -10.36 13.76 7.39
N PHE A 138 -11.32 13.02 7.95
CA PHE A 138 -11.45 11.59 7.72
C PHE A 138 -12.08 11.27 6.35
N LEU A 139 -13.00 12.12 5.88
CA LEU A 139 -13.90 11.81 4.77
C LEU A 139 -13.18 11.80 3.43
N MET A 140 -13.55 10.86 2.56
CA MET A 140 -13.05 10.79 1.20
C MET A 140 -13.70 11.85 0.29
N HIS A 141 -12.91 12.40 -0.60
CA HIS A 141 -13.30 13.42 -1.55
C HIS A 141 -13.36 12.84 -2.95
N VAL A 142 -14.43 13.14 -3.68
CA VAL A 142 -14.55 12.75 -5.10
C VAL A 142 -13.71 13.72 -5.95
N PRO A 143 -12.82 13.23 -6.82
CA PRO A 143 -11.96 14.07 -7.65
C PRO A 143 -12.82 14.88 -8.62
N PHE A 144 -12.24 15.97 -9.12
CA PHE A 144 -12.85 16.81 -10.18
C PHE A 144 -14.17 17.49 -9.79
N ILE A 145 -14.53 17.52 -8.49
CA ILE A 145 -15.63 18.31 -7.95
C ILE A 145 -15.12 19.16 -6.78
N TYR A 146 -14.61 20.36 -7.07
CA TYR A 146 -14.27 21.35 -6.05
C TYR A 146 -15.05 22.66 -6.25
N LYS A 147 -15.64 23.18 -5.18
CA LYS A 147 -15.49 24.61 -4.89
C LYS A 147 -14.93 24.81 -3.49
N ASN A 148 -13.99 25.75 -3.44
CA ASN A 148 -13.25 26.21 -2.27
C ASN A 148 -14.12 27.14 -1.38
N ARG A 149 -13.47 28.00 -0.58
CA ARG A 149 -14.08 28.97 0.37
C ARG A 149 -15.11 29.94 -0.24
N GLU A 150 -15.32 29.94 -1.56
CA GLU A 150 -16.18 30.87 -2.32
C GLU A 150 -17.49 30.23 -2.84
N GLY A 151 -17.88 29.01 -2.42
CA GLY A 151 -19.30 28.59 -2.46
C GLY A 151 -19.71 27.35 -3.28
N LYS A 152 -19.29 26.16 -2.81
CA LYS A 152 -19.90 24.79 -2.98
C LYS A 152 -19.92 24.16 -4.39
N ILE A 153 -19.72 22.85 -4.60
CA ILE A 153 -19.93 21.66 -3.74
C ILE A 153 -18.71 20.74 -3.84
N ARG A 154 -18.07 20.41 -2.72
CA ARG A 154 -17.14 19.29 -2.63
C ARG A 154 -17.97 18.05 -2.28
N ARG A 155 -18.11 17.09 -3.21
CA ARG A 155 -18.82 15.84 -2.90
C ARG A 155 -17.90 14.97 -2.06
N THR A 156 -18.27 14.80 -0.80
CA THR A 156 -17.58 13.92 0.13
C THR A 156 -18.44 12.71 0.39
N LEU A 157 -17.82 11.55 0.52
CA LEU A 157 -18.52 10.40 1.07
C LEU A 157 -18.92 10.71 2.51
N ASP A 158 -20.05 10.15 2.96
CA ASP A 158 -20.38 10.14 4.37
C ASP A 158 -19.41 9.21 5.13
N VAL A 159 -19.54 9.15 6.45
CA VAL A 159 -18.65 8.32 7.28
C VAL A 159 -18.71 6.85 6.85
N LYS A 160 -19.92 6.31 6.65
CA LYS A 160 -20.12 4.92 6.24
C LYS A 160 -19.58 4.65 4.84
N GLY A 161 -19.79 5.58 3.90
CA GLY A 161 -19.23 5.50 2.56
C GLY A 161 -17.71 5.51 2.56
N THR A 162 -17.09 6.38 3.36
CA THR A 162 -15.63 6.44 3.52
C THR A 162 -15.06 5.16 4.12
N GLU A 163 -15.69 4.65 5.19
CA GLU A 163 -15.30 3.38 5.83
C GLU A 163 -15.36 2.20 4.85
N ARG A 164 -16.48 2.09 4.11
CA ARG A 164 -16.64 1.05 3.08
C ARG A 164 -15.61 1.19 1.98
N TRP A 165 -15.35 2.42 1.52
CA TRP A 165 -14.36 2.68 0.49
C TRP A 165 -12.96 2.22 0.90
N LEU A 166 -12.50 2.65 2.08
CA LEU A 166 -11.19 2.26 2.62
C LEU A 166 -11.08 0.76 2.83
N LEU A 167 -12.11 0.13 3.40
CA LEU A 167 -12.11 -1.31 3.68
C LEU A 167 -12.10 -2.15 2.40
N ILE A 168 -12.94 -1.80 1.42
CA ILE A 168 -13.00 -2.52 0.14
C ILE A 168 -11.66 -2.37 -0.59
N ASN A 169 -11.14 -1.14 -0.72
CA ASN A 169 -9.90 -0.91 -1.46
C ASN A 169 -8.68 -1.51 -0.75
N SER A 170 -8.59 -1.47 0.59
CA SER A 170 -7.54 -2.17 1.33
C SER A 170 -7.61 -3.68 1.08
N PHE A 171 -8.78 -4.29 1.22
CA PHE A 171 -8.94 -5.73 0.99
C PHE A 171 -8.61 -6.13 -0.46
N LEU A 172 -9.04 -5.34 -1.45
CA LEU A 172 -8.68 -5.57 -2.86
C LEU A 172 -7.16 -5.49 -3.09
N CYS A 173 -6.49 -4.48 -2.53
CA CYS A 173 -5.03 -4.35 -2.63
C CYS A 173 -4.31 -5.53 -1.99
N PHE A 174 -4.76 -5.95 -0.81
CA PHE A 174 -4.19 -7.12 -0.14
C PHE A 174 -4.42 -8.41 -0.93
N ALA A 175 -5.63 -8.62 -1.45
CA ALA A 175 -5.95 -9.78 -2.28
C ALA A 175 -5.09 -9.83 -3.55
N MET A 176 -4.87 -8.68 -4.20
CA MET A 176 -3.95 -8.56 -5.34
C MET A 176 -2.51 -8.94 -4.97
N ALA A 177 -2.02 -8.48 -3.81
CA ALA A 177 -0.69 -8.87 -3.30
C ALA A 177 -0.59 -10.38 -3.07
N MET A 178 -1.62 -10.98 -2.45
CA MET A 178 -1.68 -12.42 -2.19
C MET A 178 -1.76 -13.23 -3.47
N LEU A 179 -2.51 -12.77 -4.47
CA LEU A 179 -2.56 -13.41 -5.78
C LEU A 179 -1.21 -13.32 -6.50
N LEU A 180 -0.50 -12.20 -6.44
CA LEU A 180 0.85 -12.07 -6.99
C LEU A 180 1.84 -13.00 -6.27
N ALA A 181 1.78 -13.06 -4.93
CA ALA A 181 2.60 -13.94 -4.12
C ALA A 181 2.32 -15.41 -4.44
N PHE A 182 1.05 -15.82 -4.46
CA PHE A 182 0.66 -17.18 -4.82
C PHE A 182 1.10 -17.53 -6.24
N ALA A 183 0.85 -16.63 -7.19
CA ALA A 183 1.28 -16.77 -8.56
C ALA A 183 2.80 -16.93 -8.65
N ARG A 184 3.57 -16.28 -7.78
CA ARG A 184 5.02 -16.39 -7.79
C ARG A 184 5.54 -17.70 -7.21
N TYR A 185 5.04 -18.12 -6.05
CA TYR A 185 5.62 -19.26 -5.34
C TYR A 185 5.04 -20.62 -5.74
N TYR A 186 3.78 -20.65 -6.20
CA TYR A 186 3.04 -21.91 -6.38
C TYR A 186 2.65 -22.22 -7.82
N ALA A 187 2.68 -21.24 -8.72
CA ALA A 187 2.51 -21.53 -10.13
C ALA A 187 3.87 -21.79 -10.75
N THR A 188 3.98 -22.88 -11.52
CA THR A 188 5.18 -23.23 -12.28
C THR A 188 5.66 -22.03 -13.10
N LEU A 189 6.84 -21.52 -12.75
CA LEU A 189 7.48 -20.43 -13.45
C LEU A 189 8.14 -20.96 -14.74
N PRO A 190 8.12 -20.20 -15.85
CA PRO A 190 9.03 -20.48 -16.95
C PRO A 190 10.48 -20.39 -16.44
N ALA A 191 11.38 -21.19 -17.03
CA ALA A 191 12.79 -21.19 -16.65
C ALA A 191 13.38 -19.77 -16.74
N MET A 192 14.25 -19.40 -15.79
CA MET A 192 14.99 -18.14 -15.86
C MET A 192 15.83 -18.11 -17.13
N VAL A 193 15.58 -17.13 -18.00
CA VAL A 193 16.46 -16.81 -19.12
C VAL A 193 17.25 -15.58 -18.70
N PHE A 194 18.52 -15.78 -18.37
CA PHE A 194 19.48 -14.71 -18.08
C PHE A 194 20.16 -14.25 -19.37
#